data_AF-A0A822E3D4-F1
#
_entry.id   AF-A0A822E3D4-F1
#
_cell.length_a   1.000
_cell.length_b   1.000
_cell.length_c   1.000
_cell.angle_alpha   90.00
_cell.angle_beta   90.00
_cell.angle_gamma   90.00
#
_symmetry.space_group_name_H-M   'P 1'
#
loop_
_entity.id
_entity.type
_entity.pdbx_description
1 polymer ?
#
loop_
_entity_poly.entity_id
_entity_poly.type
_entity_poly.pdbx_seq_one_letter_code
_entity_poly.pdbx_strand_id
1 'polypeptide(L)'
;LDLVQSSRLKLWAETRWDSKWKGIDAVIVNYSAIIKALDNISEEGTDSRSINAAGLLMHLKKSIFIITSFILHQIFGLIKVLSDHLKSPALDYVRGEELVTSVIQQLTNLRNEQSFNLIYDKAKSFCQVNEIDLVQQYHIHRKTKIR
;
A
#
# COMPACT_ATOMS: atom_id res chain seq x y z
N LEU A 1 -42.70 12.12 22.23
CA LEU A 1 -42.53 12.50 20.81
C LEU A 1 -41.05 12.41 20.53
N ASP A 2 -40.63 11.19 20.23
CA ASP A 2 -39.24 10.82 20.03
C ASP A 2 -38.67 11.60 18.85
N LEU A 3 -37.69 12.45 19.16
CA LEU A 3 -36.80 13.01 18.15
C LEU A 3 -36.03 11.83 17.59
N VAL A 4 -36.45 11.38 16.41
CA VAL A 4 -35.75 10.38 15.59
C VAL A 4 -34.31 10.84 15.47
N GLN A 5 -33.48 10.30 16.34
CA GLN A 5 -32.04 10.29 16.20
C GLN A 5 -31.84 9.55 14.89
N SER A 6 -31.55 10.28 13.80
CA SER A 6 -31.16 9.66 12.55
C SER A 6 -29.86 8.93 12.83
N SER A 7 -29.99 7.68 13.25
CA SER A 7 -28.95 6.67 13.31
C SER A 7 -28.60 6.35 11.88
N ARG A 8 -27.94 7.31 11.20
CA ARG A 8 -27.08 6.96 10.09
C ARG A 8 -26.06 6.02 10.68
N LEU A 9 -26.29 4.71 10.49
CA LEU A 9 -25.24 3.72 10.53
C LEU A 9 -24.12 4.33 9.70
N LYS A 10 -23.05 4.80 10.36
CA LYS A 10 -21.83 5.17 9.63
C LYS A 10 -21.55 3.98 8.74
N LEU A 11 -21.57 4.21 7.43
CA LEU A 11 -21.32 3.14 6.47
C LEU A 11 -19.97 2.55 6.89
N TRP A 12 -19.98 1.31 7.39
CA TRP A 12 -18.77 0.57 7.80
C TRP A 12 -17.78 0.41 6.63
N ALA A 13 -18.17 0.91 5.45
CA ALA A 13 -17.41 1.23 4.28
C ALA A 13 -16.82 2.68 4.28
N GLU A 14 -16.30 3.19 5.40
CA GLU A 14 -14.94 3.81 5.41
C GLU A 14 -13.85 2.75 5.12
N THR A 15 -14.27 1.70 4.40
CA THR A 15 -13.67 0.81 3.41
C THR A 15 -12.26 0.45 3.75
N ARG A 16 -12.09 -0.81 4.15
CA ARG A 16 -10.82 -1.56 4.24
C ARG A 16 -9.72 -1.00 3.32
N TRP A 17 -10.01 -0.72 2.06
CA TRP A 17 -9.08 -0.14 1.09
C TRP A 17 -8.52 1.26 1.42
N ASP A 18 -9.32 2.18 1.97
CA ASP A 18 -8.86 3.52 2.41
C ASP A 18 -7.92 3.40 3.62
N SER A 19 -8.27 2.56 4.60
CA SER A 19 -7.37 2.24 5.72
C SER A 19 -6.07 1.58 5.24
N LYS A 20 -6.15 0.67 4.25
CA LYS A 20 -4.97 0.05 3.64
C LYS A 20 -4.10 1.07 2.91
N TRP A 21 -4.69 1.96 2.11
CA TRP A 21 -3.96 3.02 1.43
C TRP A 21 -3.25 3.94 2.41
N LYS A 22 -3.97 4.44 3.44
CA LYS A 22 -3.40 5.28 4.51
C LYS A 22 -2.25 4.59 5.24
N GLY A 23 -2.37 3.30 5.50
CA GLY A 23 -1.30 2.52 6.14
C GLY A 23 -0.05 2.43 5.26
N ILE A 24 -0.21 2.14 3.98
CA ILE A 24 0.92 2.07 3.03
C ILE A 24 1.54 3.46 2.85
N ASP A 25 0.72 4.49 2.68
CA ASP A 25 1.15 5.88 2.54
C ASP A 25 1.96 6.33 3.76
N ALA A 26 1.46 6.07 4.98
CA ALA A 26 2.17 6.36 6.21
C ALA A 26 3.51 5.64 6.31
N VAL A 27 3.59 4.37 5.88
CA VAL A 27 4.86 3.62 5.84
C VAL A 27 5.84 4.22 4.85
N ILE A 28 5.39 4.61 3.65
CA ILE A 28 6.27 5.23 2.63
C ILE A 28 6.78 6.58 3.11
N VAL A 29 5.89 7.43 3.63
CA VAL A 29 6.23 8.79 4.10
C VAL A 29 7.17 8.76 5.29
N ASN A 30 6.95 7.84 6.25
CA ASN A 30 7.72 7.77 7.48
C ASN A 30 8.81 6.69 7.45
N TYR A 31 9.15 6.18 6.27
CA TYR A 31 9.96 4.98 6.14
C TYR A 31 11.30 5.07 6.85
N SER A 32 12.07 6.15 6.63
CA SER A 32 13.39 6.32 7.25
C SER A 32 13.30 6.41 8.77
N ALA A 33 12.23 7.00 9.31
CA ALA A 33 12.00 7.06 10.75
C ALA A 33 11.63 5.68 11.32
N ILE A 34 10.80 4.92 10.61
CA ILE A 34 10.43 3.53 10.98
C ILE A 34 11.68 2.64 11.00
N ILE A 35 12.51 2.71 9.96
CA ILE A 35 13.76 1.94 9.89
C ILE A 35 14.66 2.25 11.08
N LYS A 36 14.92 3.53 11.37
CA LYS A 36 15.75 3.94 12.52
C LYS A 36 15.18 3.46 13.86
N ALA A 37 13.86 3.58 14.04
CA ALA A 37 13.21 3.12 15.27
C ALA A 37 13.34 1.60 15.45
N LEU A 38 13.16 0.82 14.37
CA LEU A 38 13.31 -0.63 14.42
C LEU A 38 14.77 -1.06 14.64
N ASP A 39 15.73 -0.32 14.07
CA ASP A 39 17.17 -0.54 14.28
C ASP A 39 17.49 -0.38 15.77
N ASN A 40 17.12 0.76 16.36
CA ASN A 40 17.33 1.03 17.79
C ASN A 40 16.72 -0.06 18.68
N ILE A 41 15.46 -0.43 18.42
CA ILE A 41 14.77 -1.48 19.22
C ILE A 41 15.45 -2.84 19.03
N SER A 42 15.99 -3.13 17.85
CA SER A 42 16.69 -4.39 17.60
C SER A 42 18.04 -4.50 18.32
N GLU A 43 18.66 -3.36 18.64
CA GLU A 43 19.93 -3.28 19.36
C GLU A 43 19.78 -3.23 20.89
N GLU A 44 18.57 -2.99 21.42
CA GLU A 44 18.29 -2.86 22.86
C GLU A 44 18.47 -4.18 23.64
N GLY A 45 18.44 -5.34 22.98
CA GLY A 45 18.72 -6.62 23.64
C GLY A 45 18.27 -7.85 22.85
N THR A 46 17.98 -8.94 23.58
CA THR A 46 17.57 -10.23 23.00
C THR A 46 16.15 -10.62 23.42
N ASP A 47 15.35 -9.67 23.88
CA ASP A 47 13.96 -9.91 24.24
C ASP A 47 13.09 -10.10 22.97
N SER A 48 11.85 -10.57 23.18
CA SER A 48 10.91 -10.79 22.07
C SER A 48 10.70 -9.52 21.22
N ARG A 49 10.76 -8.33 21.83
CA ARG A 49 10.59 -7.06 21.11
C ARG A 49 11.75 -6.80 20.16
N SER A 50 12.98 -6.98 20.63
CA SER A 50 14.20 -6.80 19.83
C SER A 50 14.24 -7.77 18.66
N ILE A 51 13.89 -9.04 18.89
CA ILE A 51 13.79 -10.07 17.84
C ILE A 51 12.72 -9.72 16.80
N ASN A 52 11.54 -9.28 17.25
CA ASN A 52 10.46 -8.88 16.35
C ASN A 52 10.84 -7.64 15.53
N ALA A 53 11.52 -6.66 16.15
CA ALA A 53 12.00 -5.47 15.46
C ALA A 53 13.03 -5.82 14.38
N ALA A 54 14.00 -6.69 14.68
CA ALA A 54 14.95 -7.19 13.70
C ALA A 54 14.27 -7.91 12.53
N GLY A 55 13.27 -8.75 12.83
CA GLY A 55 12.46 -9.43 11.81
C GLY A 55 11.72 -8.44 10.91
N LEU A 56 11.03 -7.46 11.48
CA LEU A 56 10.33 -6.41 10.73
C LEU A 56 11.30 -5.60 9.87
N LEU A 57 12.43 -5.17 10.44
CA LEU A 57 13.48 -4.43 9.74
C LEU A 57 13.96 -5.22 8.51
N MET A 58 14.22 -6.52 8.67
CA MET A 58 14.60 -7.40 7.57
C MET A 58 13.52 -7.43 6.47
N HIS A 59 12.23 -7.49 6.83
CA HIS A 59 11.15 -7.50 5.85
C HIS A 59 10.97 -6.16 5.13
N LEU A 60 11.06 -5.04 5.86
CA LEU A 60 10.91 -3.68 5.33
C LEU A 60 12.03 -3.32 4.36
N LYS A 61 13.25 -3.83 4.57
CA LYS A 61 14.40 -3.63 3.68
C LYS A 61 14.38 -4.53 2.43
N LYS A 62 13.42 -5.45 2.27
CA LYS A 62 13.33 -6.27 1.05
C LYS A 62 12.83 -5.44 -0.13
N SER A 63 13.56 -5.49 -1.25
CA SER A 63 13.17 -4.84 -2.51
C SER A 63 11.74 -5.21 -2.95
N ILE A 64 11.35 -6.48 -2.82
CA ILE A 64 10.00 -6.95 -3.15
C ILE A 64 8.91 -6.27 -2.30
N PHE A 65 9.18 -5.99 -1.02
CA PHE A 65 8.24 -5.29 -0.15
C PHE A 65 8.05 -3.85 -0.63
N ILE A 66 9.13 -3.17 -0.99
CA ILE A 66 9.11 -1.78 -1.45
C ILE A 66 8.36 -1.70 -2.79
N ILE A 67 8.75 -2.51 -3.78
CA ILE A 67 8.10 -2.52 -5.09
C ILE A 67 6.59 -2.81 -4.95
N THR A 68 6.23 -3.81 -4.12
CA THR A 68 4.82 -4.14 -3.87
C THR A 68 4.08 -2.98 -3.19
N SER A 69 4.71 -2.33 -2.20
CA SER A 69 4.16 -1.15 -1.53
C SER A 69 3.84 -0.02 -2.52
N PHE A 70 4.74 0.27 -3.45
CA PHE A 70 4.54 1.28 -4.50
C PHE A 70 3.42 0.90 -5.47
N ILE A 71 3.33 -0.37 -5.89
CA ILE A 71 2.23 -0.85 -6.75
C ILE A 71 0.89 -0.70 -6.04
N LEU A 72 0.80 -1.18 -4.78
CA LEU A 72 -0.42 -1.11 -3.99
C LEU A 72 -0.82 0.34 -3.67
N HIS A 73 0.15 1.23 -3.45
CA HIS A 73 -0.12 2.65 -3.24
C HIS A 73 -0.82 3.27 -4.45
N GLN A 74 -0.36 2.98 -5.67
CA GLN A 74 -1.00 3.46 -6.91
C GLN A 74 -2.42 2.89 -7.08
N ILE A 75 -2.58 1.57 -6.93
CA ILE A 75 -3.88 0.90 -7.10
C ILE A 75 -4.89 1.41 -6.06
N PHE A 76 -4.52 1.44 -4.79
CA PHE A 76 -5.43 1.90 -3.75
C PHE A 76 -5.66 3.41 -3.80
N GLY A 77 -4.74 4.21 -4.33
CA GLY A 77 -4.96 5.62 -4.59
C GLY A 77 -6.12 5.84 -5.56
N LEU A 78 -6.16 5.09 -6.67
CA LEU A 78 -7.26 5.15 -7.63
C LEU A 78 -8.60 4.69 -7.03
N ILE A 79 -8.58 3.57 -6.29
CA ILE A 79 -9.77 3.04 -5.61
C ILE A 79 -10.28 4.01 -4.54
N LYS A 80 -9.36 4.70 -3.85
CA LYS A 80 -9.70 5.73 -2.86
C LYS A 80 -10.41 6.90 -3.53
N VAL A 81 -9.85 7.45 -4.61
CA VAL A 81 -10.49 8.54 -5.36
C VAL A 81 -11.90 8.15 -5.79
N LEU A 82 -12.06 6.96 -6.37
CA LEU A 82 -13.37 6.43 -6.74
C LEU A 82 -14.32 6.37 -5.53
N SER A 83 -13.85 5.79 -4.43
CA SER A 83 -14.64 5.60 -3.22
C SER A 83 -15.09 6.92 -2.60
N ASP A 84 -14.22 7.92 -2.58
CA ASP A 84 -14.52 9.24 -2.01
C ASP A 84 -15.57 9.98 -2.84
N HIS A 85 -15.46 9.90 -4.17
CA HIS A 85 -16.44 10.51 -5.07
C HIS A 85 -17.79 9.80 -5.05
N LEU A 86 -17.80 8.46 -5.03
CA LEU A 86 -19.05 7.69 -4.98
C LEU A 86 -19.82 7.90 -3.67
N LYS A 87 -19.13 8.25 -2.59
CA LYS A 87 -19.74 8.58 -1.30
C LYS A 87 -20.21 10.04 -1.22
N SER A 88 -19.90 10.87 -2.21
CA SER A 88 -20.29 12.28 -2.20
C SER A 88 -21.80 12.41 -2.36
N PRO A 89 -22.49 13.19 -1.50
CA PRO A 89 -23.94 13.40 -1.61
C PRO A 89 -24.33 14.21 -2.85
N ALA A 90 -23.36 14.79 -3.58
CA ALA A 90 -23.55 15.56 -4.80
C ALA A 90 -23.40 14.73 -6.09
N LEU A 91 -23.35 13.40 -5.98
CA LEU A 91 -23.11 12.52 -7.13
C LEU A 91 -24.36 12.42 -8.02
N ASP A 92 -24.21 12.84 -9.28
CA ASP A 92 -25.13 12.54 -10.37
C ASP A 92 -24.81 11.16 -10.96
N TYR A 93 -25.83 10.36 -11.26
CA TYR A 93 -25.67 8.99 -11.77
C TYR A 93 -24.75 8.93 -13.01
N VAL A 94 -24.94 9.86 -13.95
CA VAL A 94 -24.13 9.93 -15.19
C VAL A 94 -22.66 10.17 -14.85
N ARG A 95 -22.38 11.08 -13.90
CA ARG A 95 -21.00 11.36 -13.46
C ARG A 95 -20.39 10.17 -12.70
N GLY A 96 -21.21 9.39 -12.01
CA GLY A 96 -20.76 8.16 -11.35
C GLY A 96 -20.29 7.10 -12.33
N GLU A 97 -21.04 6.90 -13.42
CA GLU A 97 -20.68 5.95 -14.48
C GLU A 97 -19.38 6.34 -15.20
N GLU A 98 -19.24 7.62 -15.57
CA GLU A 98 -18.02 8.16 -16.18
C GLU A 98 -16.80 7.95 -15.28
N LEU A 99 -16.96 8.18 -13.97
CA LEU A 99 -15.90 8.01 -13.00
C LEU A 99 -15.47 6.54 -12.86
N VAL A 100 -16.43 5.62 -12.75
CA VAL A 100 -16.13 4.18 -12.66
C VAL A 100 -15.39 3.72 -13.92
N THR A 101 -15.86 4.13 -15.09
CA THR A 101 -15.23 3.81 -16.38
C THR A 101 -13.81 4.35 -16.46
N SER A 102 -13.60 5.60 -16.04
CA SER A 102 -12.27 6.23 -15.98
C SER A 102 -11.31 5.48 -15.07
N VAL A 103 -11.76 5.05 -13.88
CA VAL A 103 -10.93 4.32 -12.93
C VAL A 103 -10.60 2.92 -13.44
N ILE A 104 -11.54 2.23 -14.09
CA ILE A 104 -11.27 0.95 -14.78
C ILE A 104 -10.22 1.12 -15.86
N GLN A 105 -10.30 2.18 -16.67
CA GLN A 105 -9.32 2.46 -17.71
C GLN A 105 -7.93 2.72 -17.11
N GLN A 106 -7.85 3.51 -16.03
CA GLN A 106 -6.60 3.78 -15.33
C GLN A 106 -5.98 2.50 -14.75
N LEU A 107 -6.78 1.67 -14.07
CA LEU A 107 -6.31 0.38 -13.55
C LEU A 107 -5.85 -0.57 -14.67
N THR A 108 -6.54 -0.55 -15.81
CA THR A 108 -6.13 -1.34 -16.98
C THR A 108 -4.82 -0.84 -17.56
N ASN A 109 -4.63 0.48 -17.64
CA ASN A 109 -3.39 1.10 -18.08
C ASN A 109 -2.21 0.77 -17.14
N LEU A 110 -2.44 0.56 -15.85
CA LEU A 110 -1.38 0.11 -14.93
C LEU A 110 -0.83 -1.29 -15.26
N ARG A 111 -1.52 -2.10 -16.08
CA ARG A 111 -1.15 -3.49 -16.39
C ARG A 111 -0.22 -3.65 -17.59
N ASN A 112 0.48 -2.59 -18.00
CA ASN A 112 1.47 -2.62 -19.06
C ASN A 112 2.90 -2.38 -18.54
N GLU A 113 3.88 -2.79 -19.34
CA GLU A 113 5.31 -2.73 -18.99
C GLU A 113 5.79 -1.29 -18.76
N GLN A 114 5.33 -0.33 -19.55
CA GLN A 114 5.69 1.08 -19.39
C GLN A 114 5.25 1.63 -18.03
N SER A 115 4.01 1.34 -17.63
CA SER A 115 3.46 1.78 -16.33
C SER A 115 4.15 1.08 -15.17
N PHE A 116 4.45 -0.22 -15.32
CA PHE A 116 5.25 -0.93 -14.34
C PHE A 116 6.63 -0.32 -14.18
N ASN A 117 7.32 -0.01 -15.28
CA ASN A 117 8.65 0.61 -15.25
C ASN A 117 8.64 1.96 -14.53
N LEU A 118 7.62 2.80 -14.75
CA LEU A 118 7.47 4.06 -14.01
C LEU A 118 7.30 3.85 -12.49
N ILE A 119 6.54 2.83 -12.08
CA ILE A 119 6.39 2.48 -10.65
C ILE A 119 7.70 1.93 -10.09
N TYR A 120 8.36 1.07 -10.86
CA TYR A 120 9.64 0.47 -10.50
C TYR A 120 10.74 1.51 -10.35
N ASP A 121 10.82 2.50 -11.25
CA ASP A 121 11.81 3.58 -11.17
C ASP A 121 11.60 4.47 -9.94
N LYS A 122 10.34 4.72 -9.55
CA LYS A 122 10.01 5.38 -8.28
C LYS A 122 10.48 4.55 -7.09
N ALA A 123 10.19 3.24 -7.08
CA ALA A 123 10.64 2.34 -6.02
C ALA A 123 12.17 2.24 -5.96
N LYS A 124 12.85 2.23 -7.11
CA LYS A 124 14.31 2.22 -7.23
C LYS A 124 14.93 3.49 -6.66
N SER A 125 14.40 4.65 -7.04
CA SER A 125 14.84 5.94 -6.50
C SER A 125 14.65 6.00 -4.98
N PHE A 126 13.51 5.48 -4.50
CA PHE A 126 13.23 5.37 -3.07
C PHE A 126 14.24 4.46 -2.34
N CYS A 127 14.60 3.31 -2.93
CA CYS A 127 15.62 2.43 -2.36
C CYS A 127 16.99 3.12 -2.29
N GLN A 128 17.38 3.86 -3.33
CA GLN A 128 18.63 4.62 -3.33
C GLN A 128 18.69 5.66 -2.22
N VAL A 129 17.61 6.42 -2.02
CA VAL A 129 17.50 7.43 -0.95
C VAL A 129 17.57 6.80 0.45
N ASN A 130 17.12 5.56 0.61
CA ASN A 130 17.10 4.85 1.88
C ASN A 130 18.23 3.83 2.04
N GLU A 131 19.24 3.85 1.15
CA GLU A 131 20.41 2.96 1.18
C GLU A 131 20.05 1.46 1.18
N ILE A 132 19.02 1.09 0.39
CA ILE A 132 18.54 -0.28 0.29
C ILE A 132 19.06 -0.91 -0.99
N ASP A 133 19.72 -2.06 -0.83
CA ASP A 133 20.18 -2.84 -1.96
C ASP A 133 18.99 -3.46 -2.71
N LEU A 134 18.88 -3.12 -3.99
CA LEU A 134 17.83 -3.60 -4.85
C LEU A 134 18.25 -4.94 -5.44
N VAL A 135 18.38 -5.96 -4.58
CA VAL A 135 18.69 -7.32 -5.05
C VAL A 135 17.50 -7.82 -5.87
N GLN A 136 17.74 -8.11 -7.15
CA GLN A 136 16.80 -8.85 -8.01
C GLN A 136 16.68 -10.29 -7.47
N GLN A 137 15.80 -10.51 -6.48
CA GLN A 137 15.49 -11.87 -6.02
C GLN A 137 14.58 -12.58 -7.04
N TYR A 138 15.12 -12.92 -8.21
CA TYR A 138 14.53 -13.86 -9.18
C TYR A 138 15.18 -15.24 -9.07
N HIS A 139 15.13 -15.84 -7.88
CA HIS A 139 15.42 -17.26 -7.72
C HIS A 139 14.19 -18.00 -7.22
N ILE A 140 13.35 -18.40 -8.18
CA ILE A 140 12.24 -19.33 -8.00
C ILE A 140 12.82 -20.69 -7.58
N HIS A 141 12.76 -21.02 -6.29
CA HIS A 141 12.89 -22.40 -5.86
C HIS A 141 11.55 -23.12 -6.06
N ARG A 142 11.34 -23.70 -7.23
CA ARG A 142 10.34 -24.76 -7.42
C ARG A 142 11.03 -26.02 -7.89
N LYS A 143 11.23 -26.96 -6.96
CA LYS A 143 11.10 -28.40 -7.21
C LYS A 143 10.48 -29.06 -5.98
N THR A 144 9.16 -29.06 -5.89
CA THR A 144 8.47 -30.03 -5.05
C THR A 144 8.57 -31.37 -5.77
N LYS A 145 9.40 -32.28 -5.26
CA LYS A 145 9.44 -33.67 -5.70
C LYS A 145 8.21 -34.34 -5.10
N ILE A 146 7.15 -34.49 -5.90
CA ILE A 146 6.01 -35.35 -5.54
C ILE A 146 6.53 -36.78 -5.59
N ARG A 147 6.38 -37.51 -4.48
CA ARG A 147 6.72 -38.92 -4.33
C ARG A 147 5.45 -39.75 -4.36
#